data_AF-A0A660NEK4-F1
#
_entry.id   AF-A0A660NEK4-F1
#
_cell.length_a   1.000
_cell.length_b   1.000
_cell.length_c   1.000
_cell.angle_alpha   90.00
_cell.angle_beta   90.00
_cell.angle_gamma   90.00
#
_symmetry.space_group_name_H-M   'P 1'
#
loop_
_entity.id
_entity.type
_entity.pdbx_description
1 polymer ?
#
loop_
_entity_poly.entity_id
_entity_poly.type
_entity_poly.pdbx_seq_one_letter_code
_entity_poly.pdbx_strand_id
1 'polypeptide(L)' 'AALTLHRKLWLSLPGGLMRRILGEQADLVLDGQHVQPAHLLVDGYTFQYPTLAAALDNLTGRA' A
#
# COMPACT_ATOMS: atom_id res chain seq x y z
N ALA A 1 6.13 3.51 2.27
CA ALA A 1 6.09 4.98 2.39
C ALA A 1 7.06 5.52 3.45
N ALA A 2 6.96 5.10 4.72
CA ALA A 2 7.79 5.65 5.80
C ALA A 2 9.31 5.64 5.53
N LEU A 3 9.81 4.55 4.93
CA LEU A 3 11.21 4.44 4.47
C LEU A 3 11.55 5.49 3.41
N THR A 4 10.74 5.59 2.35
CA THR A 4 10.86 6.61 1.28
C THR A 4 10.84 8.03 1.84
N LEU A 5 9.98 8.29 2.83
CA LEU A 5 9.86 9.60 3.49
C LEU A 5 10.93 9.86 4.57
N HIS A 6 11.83 8.91 4.83
CA HIS A 6 12.79 8.93 5.96
C HIS A 6 12.13 9.24 7.31
N ARG A 7 10.89 8.79 7.50
CA ARG A 7 10.09 9.04 8.71
C ARG A 7 10.07 7.79 9.58
N LYS A 8 10.54 7.91 10.82
CA LYS A 8 10.42 6.83 11.82
C LYS A 8 8.94 6.61 12.19
N LEU A 9 8.50 5.36 12.15
CA LEU A 9 7.22 4.94 12.73
C LEU A 9 7.44 4.65 14.22
N TRP A 10 6.77 5.41 15.08
CA TRP A 10 6.88 5.26 16.54
C TRP A 10 5.78 4.37 17.13
N LEU A 11 4.68 4.18 16.41
CA LEU A 11 3.53 3.40 16.87
C LEU A 11 2.97 2.57 15.71
N SER A 12 2.77 1.27 15.96
CA SER A 12 1.96 0.41 15.11
C SER A 12 0.54 0.41 15.66
N LEU A 13 -0.46 0.75 14.84
CA LEU A 13 -1.86 0.77 15.25
C LEU A 13 -2.38 -0.67 15.42
N PRO A 14 -2.83 -1.10 16.61
CA PRO A 14 -3.40 -2.42 16.80
C PRO A 14 -4.73 -2.57 16.04
N GLY A 15 -5.00 -3.75 15.48
CA GLY A 15 -6.23 -3.99 14.72
C GLY A 15 -7.52 -3.76 15.52
N GLY A 16 -7.53 -4.11 16.81
CA GLY A 16 -8.67 -3.84 17.68
C GLY A 16 -8.95 -2.35 17.92
N LEU A 17 -7.93 -1.50 17.89
CA LEU A 17 -8.12 -0.05 17.93
C LEU A 17 -8.65 0.47 16.59
N MET A 18 -8.14 -0.05 15.47
CA MET A 18 -8.61 0.29 14.13
C MET A 18 -10.11 -0.03 13.96
N ARG A 19 -10.55 -1.21 14.41
CA ARG A 19 -11.97 -1.63 14.42
C ARG A 19 -12.88 -0.70 15.23
N ARG A 20 -12.37 -0.13 16.33
CA ARG A 20 -13.16 0.83 17.14
C ARG A 20 -13.31 2.19 16.47
N ILE A 21 -12.32 2.63 15.69
CA ILE A 21 -12.33 3.95 15.04
C ILE A 21 -13.10 3.89 13.71
N LEU A 22 -12.84 2.86 12.89
CA LEU A 22 -13.41 2.71 11.54
C LEU A 22 -14.68 1.83 11.50
N GLY A 23 -15.02 1.14 12.59
CA GLY A 23 -16.14 0.19 12.61
C GLY A 23 -15.91 -1.00 11.67
N GLU A 24 -16.99 -1.45 11.02
CA GLU A 24 -17.00 -2.58 10.07
C GLU A 24 -16.06 -2.36 8.86
N GLN A 25 -15.78 -1.11 8.49
CA GLN A 25 -14.87 -0.79 7.37
C GLN A 25 -13.40 -1.08 7.70
N ALA A 26 -13.07 -1.27 8.99
CA ALA A 26 -11.72 -1.63 9.39
C ALA A 26 -11.28 -2.96 8.79
N ASP A 27 -12.19 -3.90 8.54
CA ASP A 27 -11.84 -5.21 8.01
C ASP A 27 -11.29 -5.12 6.58
N LEU A 28 -11.75 -4.18 5.75
CA LEU A 28 -11.13 -3.94 4.43
C LEU A 28 -9.67 -3.47 4.51
N VAL A 29 -9.29 -2.85 5.63
CA VAL A 29 -7.94 -2.33 5.86
C VAL A 29 -7.08 -3.35 6.61
N LEU A 30 -7.69 -4.13 7.51
CA LEU A 30 -7.03 -5.14 8.31
C LEU A 30 -6.82 -6.44 7.54
N ASP A 31 -7.75 -6.77 6.65
CA ASP A 31 -7.67 -7.92 5.78
C ASP A 31 -7.02 -7.51 4.45
N GLY A 32 -5.86 -8.10 4.17
CA GLY A 32 -5.14 -7.90 2.93
C GLY A 32 -5.51 -8.95 1.88
N GLN A 33 -5.60 -8.55 0.61
CA GLN A 33 -5.73 -9.47 -0.51
C GLN A 33 -4.46 -9.48 -1.35
N HIS A 34 -3.95 -10.68 -1.65
CA HIS A 34 -2.81 -10.83 -2.56
C HIS A 34 -3.32 -10.98 -4.00
N VAL A 35 -3.30 -9.88 -4.75
CA VAL A 35 -3.80 -9.85 -6.13
C VAL A 35 -2.65 -9.77 -7.13
N GLN A 36 -2.59 -10.71 -8.06
CA GLN A 36 -1.61 -10.73 -9.14
C GLN A 36 -2.25 -10.22 -10.45
N PRO A 37 -1.61 -9.27 -11.17
CA PRO A 37 -2.15 -8.69 -12.40
C PRO A 37 -1.91 -9.57 -13.63
N ALA A 38 -2.26 -10.86 -13.58
CA ALA A 38 -1.91 -11.84 -14.62
C ALA A 38 -2.45 -11.47 -16.01
N HIS A 39 -3.72 -11.08 -16.12
CA HIS A 39 -4.32 -10.73 -17.41
C HIS A 39 -3.68 -9.48 -18.03
N LEU A 40 -3.42 -8.44 -17.23
CA LEU A 40 -2.77 -7.21 -17.70
C LEU A 40 -1.37 -7.51 -18.29
N LEU A 41 -0.61 -8.39 -17.65
CA LEU A 41 0.71 -8.79 -18.15
C LEU A 41 0.62 -9.59 -19.45
N VAL A 42 -0.38 -10.49 -19.57
CA VAL A 42 -0.63 -11.26 -20.80
C VAL A 42 -1.02 -10.35 -21.96
N ASP A 43 -1.83 -9.31 -21.69
CA ASP A 43 -2.27 -8.33 -22.68
C ASP A 43 -1.17 -7.32 -23.06
N GLY A 44 0.05 -7.47 -22.51
CA GLY A 44 1.20 -6.61 -22.80
C GLY A 44 1.16 -5.25 -22.12
N TYR A 45 0.30 -5.06 -21.10
CA TYR A 45 0.25 -3.82 -20.34
C TYR A 45 1.57 -3.60 -19.59
N THR A 46 2.18 -2.44 -19.81
CA THR A 46 3.41 -2.03 -19.12
C THR A 46 3.09 -1.04 -18.01
N PHE A 47 3.36 -1.43 -16.76
CA PHE A 47 3.20 -0.54 -15.61
C PHE A 47 4.24 0.57 -15.65
N GLN A 48 3.79 1.83 -15.52
CA GLN A 48 4.70 2.99 -15.39
C GLN A 48 5.56 2.90 -14.12
N TYR A 49 4.99 2.33 -13.05
CA TYR A 49 5.69 2.06 -11.79
C TYR A 49 5.51 0.59 -11.41
N PRO A 50 6.37 -0.32 -11.92
CA PRO A 50 6.20 -1.77 -11.74
C PRO A 50 6.46 -2.24 -10.31
N THR A 51 7.06 -1.40 -9.47
CA THR A 51 7.35 -1.72 -8.07
C THR A 51 6.73 -0.67 -7.15
N LEU A 52 6.40 -1.10 -5.92
CA LEU A 52 5.90 -0.20 -4.89
C LEU A 52 6.90 0.93 -4.57
N ALA A 53 8.21 0.65 -4.62
CA ALA A 53 9.25 1.65 -4.41
C ALA A 53 9.17 2.76 -5.47
N ALA A 54 9.15 2.39 -6.76
CA ALA A 54 9.04 3.34 -7.87
C ALA A 54 7.76 4.20 -7.77
N ALA A 55 6.63 3.60 -7.38
CA ALA A 55 5.38 4.33 -7.21
C ALA A 55 5.44 5.32 -6.03
N LEU A 56 6.08 4.94 -4.91
CA LEU A 56 6.25 5.79 -3.74
C LEU A 56 7.22 6.94 -3.98
N ASP A 57 8.31 6.69 -4.72
CA ASP A 57 9.28 7.73 -5.07
C ASP A 57 8.61 8.80 -5.94
N ASN A 58 7.83 8.38 -6.95
CA ASN A 58 7.04 9.30 -7.75
C ASN A 58 6.01 10.09 -6.92
N LEU A 59 5.21 9.42 -6.11
CA LEU A 59 4.14 10.06 -5.33
C LEU A 59 4.69 11.05 -4.29
N THR A 60 5.88 10.80 -3.75
CA THR A 60 6.50 11.66 -2.73
C THR A 60 7.45 12.71 -3.31
N GLY A 61 7.58 12.81 -4.64
CA GLY A 61 8.45 13.78 -5.30
C GLY A 61 9.95 13.47 -5.13
N ARG A 62 10.31 12.20 -4.95
CA ARG A 62 11.70 11.71 -4.82
C ARG A 62 12.18 10.94 -6.06
N ALA A 63 11.50 11.12 -7.20
CA ALA A 63 11.90 10.57 -8.49
C ALA A 63 13.11 11.29 -9.09
#